data_AF-A0A7K3GDK1-F1
#
_entry.id   AF-A0A7K3GDK1-F1
#
_cell.length_a   1.000
_cell.length_b   1.000
_cell.length_c   1.000
_cell.angle_alpha   90.00
_cell.angle_beta   90.00
_cell.angle_gamma   90.00
#
_symmetry.space_group_name_H-M   'P 1'
#
loop_
_entity.id
_entity.type
_entity.pdbx_description
1 polymer ?
#
loop_
_entity_poly.entity_id
_entity_poly.type
_entity_poly.pdbx_seq_one_letter_code
_entity_poly.pdbx_strand_id
1 'polypeptide(L)'
;LAVATALAATVWAYDLRLKHTPAGPAAMATARGLDLLLGATATVSAARRGAPGAPGAGGAGDASRRTAVPPLTALPSAAVLAAHTYAVTAVSRHEVQGGSTAAPLGALAAATVLGALTASTRPDPYHRGPAHPAPYGPGAGRRPPSGPRRSTAQRVTPLLAAVYVRTAARPLLHAALNPSPLLTGRAVGGGIRAMIPLQAALMSRSGATAGGLALLGLVPLTRRLARKVSPT
;
A
#
# COMPACT_ATOMS: atom_id res chain seq x y z
N LEU A 1 13.00 16.59 8.89
CA LEU A 1 13.99 17.26 8.03
C LEU A 1 14.67 16.28 7.08
N ALA A 2 15.33 15.20 7.56
CA ALA A 2 16.03 14.24 6.69
C ALA A 2 15.19 13.65 5.52
N VAL A 3 13.94 13.22 5.76
CA VAL A 3 13.08 12.69 4.69
C VAL A 3 12.69 13.78 3.68
N ALA A 4 12.44 15.00 4.16
CA ALA A 4 12.06 16.13 3.31
C ALA A 4 13.24 16.59 2.43
N THR A 5 14.45 16.65 2.98
CA THR A 5 15.65 17.00 2.21
C THR A 5 16.01 15.91 1.21
N ALA A 6 15.90 14.63 1.59
CA ALA A 6 16.08 13.51 0.66
C ALA A 6 15.06 13.54 -0.48
N LEU A 7 13.78 13.83 -0.18
CA LEU A 7 12.73 13.96 -1.19
C LEU A 7 13.04 15.11 -2.15
N ALA A 8 13.36 16.30 -1.63
CA ALA A 8 13.70 17.47 -2.43
C ALA A 8 14.89 17.20 -3.36
N ALA A 9 15.96 16.58 -2.84
CA ALA A 9 17.12 16.19 -3.65
C ALA A 9 16.75 15.18 -4.75
N THR A 10 15.87 14.21 -4.44
CA THR A 10 15.43 13.20 -5.41
C THR A 10 14.59 13.83 -6.53
N VAL A 11 13.67 14.73 -6.19
CA VAL A 11 12.85 15.47 -7.16
C VAL A 11 13.73 16.34 -8.05
N TRP A 12 14.69 17.06 -7.46
CA TRP A 12 15.63 17.88 -8.22
C TRP A 12 16.48 17.06 -9.19
N ALA A 13 17.02 15.93 -8.73
CA ALA A 13 17.77 15.00 -9.58
C ALA A 13 16.90 14.41 -10.71
N TYR A 14 15.64 14.11 -10.43
CA TYR A 14 14.67 13.66 -11.42
C TYR A 14 14.44 14.70 -12.50
N ASP A 15 14.11 15.94 -12.10
CA ASP A 15 13.74 17.01 -13.01
C ASP A 15 14.89 17.50 -13.88
N LEU A 16 16.10 17.57 -13.33
CA LEU A 16 17.27 18.05 -14.04
C LEU A 16 17.90 17.03 -14.97
N ARG A 17 17.86 15.73 -14.62
CA ARG A 17 18.68 14.74 -15.32
C ARG A 17 17.99 13.42 -15.53
N LEU A 18 17.41 12.82 -14.48
CA LEU A 18 17.08 11.40 -14.53
C LEU A 18 15.83 11.10 -15.36
N LYS A 19 14.88 12.05 -15.52
CA LYS A 19 13.61 11.81 -16.24
C LYS A 19 13.80 11.38 -17.71
N HIS A 20 14.90 11.79 -18.35
CA HIS A 20 15.23 11.42 -19.73
C HIS A 20 16.17 10.21 -19.84
N THR A 21 16.44 9.52 -18.74
CA THR A 21 17.41 8.41 -18.69
C THR A 21 16.75 7.07 -18.38
N PRO A 22 17.47 5.94 -18.57
CA PRO A 22 17.07 4.63 -18.07
C PRO A 22 16.72 4.61 -16.57
N ALA A 23 17.30 5.50 -15.77
CA ALA A 23 17.06 5.62 -14.33
C ALA A 23 15.79 6.37 -13.92
N GLY A 24 15.07 7.01 -14.86
CA GLY A 24 13.86 7.80 -14.57
C GLY A 24 12.81 7.09 -13.69
N PRO A 25 12.41 5.83 -13.99
CA PRO A 25 11.47 5.08 -13.17
C PRO A 25 11.95 4.85 -11.73
N ALA A 26 13.26 4.61 -11.53
CA ALA A 26 13.82 4.42 -10.20
C ALA A 26 13.73 5.70 -9.37
N ALA A 27 14.10 6.84 -9.96
CA ALA A 27 14.01 8.15 -9.31
C ALA A 27 12.56 8.56 -9.00
N MET A 28 11.62 8.27 -9.91
CA MET A 28 10.19 8.52 -9.66
C MET A 28 9.65 7.64 -8.53
N ALA A 29 10.05 6.36 -8.50
CA ALA A 29 9.65 5.41 -7.46
C ALA A 29 10.22 5.80 -6.09
N THR A 30 11.49 6.21 -6.01
CA THR A 30 12.10 6.69 -4.76
C THR A 30 11.44 7.97 -4.27
N ALA A 31 11.16 8.93 -5.15
CA ALA A 31 10.41 10.13 -4.80
C ALA A 31 9.03 9.78 -4.21
N ARG A 32 8.28 8.85 -4.82
CA ARG A 32 6.98 8.40 -4.30
C ARG A 32 7.08 7.67 -2.96
N GLY A 33 8.11 6.86 -2.76
CA GLY A 33 8.37 6.22 -1.46
C GLY A 33 8.67 7.25 -0.36
N LEU A 34 9.53 8.22 -0.66
CA LEU A 34 9.91 9.29 0.28
C LEU A 34 8.73 10.23 0.59
N ASP A 35 7.88 10.52 -0.39
CA ASP A 35 6.65 11.30 -0.21
C ASP A 35 5.68 10.63 0.78
N LEU A 36 5.47 9.31 0.67
CA LEU A 36 4.68 8.59 1.67
C LEU A 36 5.31 8.66 3.06
N LEU A 37 6.63 8.48 3.17
CA LEU A 37 7.32 8.55 4.46
C LEU A 37 7.19 9.95 5.08
N LEU A 38 7.29 11.00 4.26
CA LEU A 38 7.07 12.37 4.69
C LEU A 38 5.63 12.55 5.21
N GLY A 39 4.62 12.07 4.47
CA GLY A 39 3.22 12.08 4.91
C GLY A 39 2.97 11.32 6.21
N ALA A 40 3.63 10.17 6.39
CA ALA A 40 3.57 9.40 7.63
C ALA A 40 4.16 10.20 8.82
N THR A 41 5.31 10.85 8.63
CA THR A 41 5.89 11.71 9.68
C THR A 41 4.99 12.91 10.01
N ALA A 42 4.36 13.53 9.01
CA ALA A 42 3.46 14.65 9.21
C ALA A 42 2.20 14.24 9.99
N THR A 43 1.64 13.07 9.70
CA THR A 43 0.47 12.51 10.43
C THR A 43 0.80 12.27 11.91
N VAL A 44 1.98 11.71 12.21
CA VAL A 44 2.45 11.52 13.59
C VAL A 44 2.63 12.86 14.31
N SER A 45 3.22 13.85 13.65
CA SER A 45 3.41 15.19 14.22
C SER A 45 2.09 15.95 14.43
N ALA A 46 1.09 15.74 13.57
CA ALA A 46 -0.25 16.30 13.75
C ALA A 46 -0.97 15.65 14.95
N ALA A 47 -0.91 14.32 15.07
CA ALA A 47 -1.46 13.59 16.20
C ALA A 47 -0.86 14.03 17.55
N ARG A 48 0.46 14.32 17.59
CA ARG A 48 1.13 14.86 18.78
C ARG A 48 0.69 16.28 19.15
N ARG A 49 0.40 17.14 18.17
CA ARG A 49 -0.03 18.53 18.37
C ARG A 49 -1.50 18.65 18.76
N GLY A 50 -2.34 17.71 18.33
CA GLY A 50 -3.77 17.66 18.65
C GLY A 50 -4.11 17.06 20.00
N ALA A 51 -3.13 16.59 20.79
CA ALA A 51 -3.36 16.07 22.14
C ALA A 51 -3.58 17.24 23.11
N PRO A 52 -4.81 17.48 23.62
CA PRO A 52 -5.04 18.55 24.58
C PRO A 52 -4.36 18.18 25.90
N GLY A 53 -3.54 19.08 26.44
CA GLY A 53 -3.12 19.03 27.84
C GLY A 53 -4.30 19.38 28.74
N ALA A 54 -5.22 18.45 28.97
CA ALA A 54 -6.22 18.56 30.02
C ALA A 54 -5.83 17.65 31.19
N PRO A 55 -5.53 18.18 32.39
CA PRO A 55 -5.34 17.36 33.56
C PRO A 55 -6.73 16.86 34.01
N GLY A 56 -7.02 15.58 33.80
CA GLY A 56 -8.19 14.91 34.38
C GLY A 56 -9.10 14.16 33.42
N ALA A 57 -8.61 13.09 32.79
CA ALA A 57 -9.44 11.98 32.27
C ALA A 57 -8.54 10.80 31.87
N GLY A 58 -8.13 9.99 32.86
CA GLY A 58 -7.34 8.78 32.64
C GLY A 58 -8.16 7.71 31.92
N GLY A 59 -7.97 7.57 30.60
CA GLY A 59 -8.52 6.44 29.84
C GLY A 59 -8.46 6.60 28.32
N ALA A 60 -8.76 7.79 27.79
CA ALA A 60 -8.81 8.04 26.34
C ALA A 60 -7.44 8.41 25.73
N GLY A 61 -6.57 9.08 26.50
CA GLY A 61 -5.25 9.51 26.04
C GLY A 61 -4.28 8.36 25.76
N ASP A 62 -4.47 7.21 26.41
CA ASP A 62 -3.57 6.05 26.27
C ASP A 62 -3.83 5.29 24.95
N ALA A 63 -5.07 5.31 24.44
CA ALA A 63 -5.39 4.78 23.10
C ALA A 63 -4.77 5.63 21.97
N SER A 64 -4.75 6.96 22.13
CA SER A 64 -4.13 7.89 21.16
C SER A 64 -2.60 7.91 21.26
N ARG A 65 -2.03 7.60 22.44
CA ARG A 65 -0.58 7.46 22.64
C ARG A 65 -0.04 6.15 22.04
N ARG A 66 -0.87 5.09 22.03
CA ARG A 66 -0.60 3.80 21.35
C ARG A 66 -0.61 3.88 19.81
N THR A 67 -1.15 4.94 19.20
CA THR A 67 -1.20 5.13 17.74
C THR A 67 -0.03 5.91 17.15
N ALA A 68 0.93 6.39 17.95
CA ALA A 68 2.14 7.03 17.44
C ALA A 68 3.12 5.97 16.91
N VAL A 69 2.76 5.32 15.81
CA VAL A 69 3.60 4.32 15.15
C VAL A 69 4.83 5.04 14.57
N PRO A 70 6.07 4.61 14.88
CA PRO A 70 7.25 5.29 14.36
C PRO A 70 7.26 5.25 12.83
N PRO A 71 7.79 6.29 12.14
CA PRO A 71 7.77 6.39 10.67
C PRO A 71 8.42 5.19 9.98
N LEU A 72 9.31 4.48 10.69
CA LEU A 72 9.95 3.24 10.23
C LEU A 72 8.94 2.12 9.94
N THR A 73 7.78 2.11 10.60
CA THR A 73 6.72 1.13 10.32
C THR A 73 5.99 1.36 9.00
N ALA A 74 6.11 2.58 8.43
CA ALA A 74 5.60 2.88 7.11
C ALA A 74 6.56 2.43 5.98
N LEU A 75 7.81 2.03 6.31
CA LEU A 75 8.80 1.59 5.32
C LEU A 75 8.30 0.45 4.42
N PRO A 76 7.65 -0.62 4.93
CA PRO A 76 7.13 -1.67 4.06
C PRO A 76 6.05 -1.16 3.10
N SER A 77 5.17 -0.27 3.56
CA SER A 77 4.12 0.33 2.72
C SER A 77 4.71 1.28 1.68
N ALA A 78 5.70 2.08 2.06
CA ALA A 78 6.44 2.97 1.17
C ALA A 78 7.16 2.17 0.06
N ALA A 79 7.83 1.07 0.43
CA ALA A 79 8.52 0.19 -0.51
C ALA A 79 7.54 -0.47 -1.50
N VAL A 80 6.37 -0.93 -1.03
CA VAL A 80 5.34 -1.52 -1.89
C VAL A 80 4.81 -0.50 -2.90
N LEU A 81 4.53 0.74 -2.47
CA LEU A 81 4.07 1.80 -3.39
C LEU A 81 5.17 2.23 -4.37
N ALA A 82 6.42 2.34 -3.91
CA ALA A 82 7.56 2.64 -4.75
C ALA A 82 7.75 1.55 -5.82
N ALA A 83 7.70 0.27 -5.44
CA ALA A 83 7.81 -0.86 -6.36
C ALA A 83 6.67 -0.88 -7.39
N HIS A 84 5.43 -0.62 -6.96
CA HIS A 84 4.30 -0.52 -7.90
C HIS A 84 4.47 0.66 -8.86
N THR A 85 4.89 1.82 -8.35
CA THR A 85 5.19 3.00 -9.18
C THR A 85 6.27 2.68 -10.21
N TYR A 86 7.37 2.07 -9.78
CA TYR A 86 8.45 1.65 -10.67
C TYR A 86 7.93 0.78 -11.81
N ALA A 87 7.13 -0.24 -11.49
CA ALA A 87 6.55 -1.15 -12.48
C ALA A 87 5.68 -0.42 -13.51
N VAL A 88 4.79 0.48 -13.06
CA VAL A 88 3.91 1.24 -13.97
C VAL A 88 4.71 2.20 -14.84
N THR A 89 5.69 2.92 -14.26
CA THR A 89 6.54 3.84 -15.01
C THR A 89 7.44 3.10 -16.01
N ALA A 90 7.93 1.91 -15.66
CA ALA A 90 8.71 1.07 -16.57
C ALA A 90 7.87 0.60 -17.79
N VAL A 91 6.61 0.21 -17.57
CA VAL A 91 5.68 -0.14 -18.66
C VAL A 91 5.37 1.07 -19.53
N SER A 92 5.11 2.25 -18.93
CA SER A 92 4.77 3.47 -19.68
C SER A 92 5.86 3.92 -20.65
N ARG A 93 7.15 3.71 -20.34
CA ARG A 93 8.22 4.03 -21.30
C ARG A 93 8.12 3.25 -22.62
N HIS A 94 7.58 2.03 -22.57
CA HIS A 94 7.38 1.19 -23.75
C HIS A 94 6.07 1.53 -24.49
N GLU A 95 5.31 2.55 -24.06
CA GLU A 95 4.18 3.07 -24.85
C GLU A 95 4.67 3.86 -26.06
N VAL A 96 5.78 4.59 -25.91
CA VAL A 96 6.34 5.51 -26.93
C VAL A 96 7.28 4.77 -27.89
N GLN A 97 7.95 3.71 -27.42
CA GLN A 97 9.03 3.01 -28.14
C GLN A 97 8.55 1.78 -28.94
N GLY A 98 7.27 1.44 -28.87
CA GLY A 98 6.71 0.21 -29.45
C GLY A 98 6.47 -0.89 -28.40
N GLY A 99 5.47 -1.73 -28.65
CA GLY A 99 4.99 -2.74 -27.69
C GLY A 99 6.09 -3.71 -27.25
N SER A 100 6.24 -3.89 -25.93
CA SER A 100 7.15 -4.86 -25.32
C SER A 100 6.33 -5.92 -24.58
N THR A 101 6.68 -7.20 -24.74
CA THR A 101 6.09 -8.29 -23.94
C THR A 101 6.77 -8.39 -22.56
N ALA A 102 8.07 -8.14 -22.48
CA ALA A 102 8.85 -8.28 -21.26
C ALA A 102 8.43 -7.29 -20.17
N ALA A 103 8.16 -6.03 -20.53
CA ALA A 103 7.80 -5.01 -19.55
C ALA A 103 6.43 -5.29 -18.86
N PRO A 104 5.34 -5.59 -19.59
CA PRO A 104 4.07 -6.00 -18.97
C PRO A 104 4.16 -7.30 -18.18
N LEU A 105 4.96 -8.29 -18.62
CA LEU A 105 5.18 -9.51 -17.84
C LEU A 105 5.94 -9.24 -16.53
N GLY A 106 7.00 -8.44 -16.58
CA GLY A 106 7.75 -8.02 -15.39
C GLY A 106 6.86 -7.25 -14.42
N ALA A 107 6.01 -6.35 -14.92
CA ALA A 107 5.05 -5.62 -14.10
C ALA A 107 3.92 -6.51 -13.55
N LEU A 108 3.49 -7.54 -14.30
CA LEU A 108 2.54 -8.54 -13.82
C LEU A 108 3.14 -9.34 -12.66
N ALA A 109 4.36 -9.83 -12.81
CA ALA A 109 5.09 -10.54 -11.77
C ALA A 109 5.31 -9.65 -10.53
N ALA A 110 5.67 -8.38 -10.73
CA ALA A 110 5.78 -7.43 -9.63
C ALA A 110 4.44 -7.24 -8.91
N ALA A 111 3.33 -7.05 -9.65
CA ALA A 111 2.00 -6.88 -9.06
C ALA A 111 1.54 -8.12 -8.27
N THR A 112 1.80 -9.33 -8.76
CA THR A 112 1.47 -10.56 -8.02
C THR A 112 2.29 -10.71 -6.74
N VAL A 113 3.60 -10.45 -6.80
CA VAL A 113 4.48 -10.46 -5.62
C VAL A 113 4.03 -9.42 -4.60
N LEU A 114 3.76 -8.18 -5.02
CA LEU A 114 3.27 -7.13 -4.13
C LEU A 114 1.89 -7.48 -3.53
N GLY A 115 0.99 -8.10 -4.30
CA GLY A 115 -0.27 -8.63 -3.81
C GLY A 115 -0.08 -9.70 -2.73
N ALA A 116 0.84 -10.63 -2.95
CA ALA A 116 1.16 -11.67 -1.96
C ALA A 116 1.80 -11.08 -0.69
N LEU A 117 2.74 -10.15 -0.82
CA LEU A 117 3.41 -9.46 0.30
C LEU A 117 2.45 -8.60 1.12
N THR A 118 1.44 -8.01 0.49
CA THR A 118 0.41 -7.22 1.17
C THR A 118 -0.63 -8.11 1.86
N ALA A 119 -1.02 -9.23 1.24
CA ALA A 119 -1.95 -10.20 1.80
C ALA A 119 -1.37 -11.02 2.96
N SER A 120 -0.05 -11.22 3.00
CA SER A 120 0.61 -12.00 4.04
C SER A 120 0.61 -11.27 5.38
N THR A 121 -0.25 -11.72 6.29
CA THR A 121 -0.23 -11.36 7.71
C THR A 121 0.85 -12.19 8.39
N ARG A 122 1.84 -11.54 9.03
CA ARG A 122 2.79 -12.27 9.88
C ARG A 122 2.00 -12.96 11.00
N PRO A 123 2.23 -14.26 11.25
CA PRO A 123 1.69 -14.90 12.45
C PRO A 123 2.21 -14.15 13.67
N ASP A 124 1.33 -13.86 14.62
CA ASP A 124 1.70 -13.23 15.87
C ASP A 124 2.66 -14.16 16.62
N PRO A 125 3.95 -13.80 16.80
CA PRO A 125 4.91 -14.66 17.48
C PRO A 125 4.49 -14.98 18.93
N TYR A 126 3.64 -14.11 19.51
CA TYR A 126 3.15 -14.24 20.88
C TYR A 126 2.12 -15.35 21.09
N HIS A 127 1.53 -15.93 20.03
CA HIS A 127 0.62 -17.08 20.19
C HIS A 127 1.33 -18.44 20.18
N ARG A 128 2.66 -18.45 20.01
CA ARG A 128 3.51 -19.61 20.25
C ARG A 128 4.45 -19.33 21.41
N GLY A 129 3.90 -18.84 22.53
CA GLY A 129 4.59 -19.01 23.81
C GLY A 129 4.73 -20.52 24.07
N PRO A 130 5.87 -21.01 24.58
CA PRO A 130 5.99 -22.40 25.01
C PRO A 130 4.82 -22.68 25.94
N ALA A 131 4.09 -23.77 25.70
CA ALA A 131 3.08 -24.25 26.62
C ALA A 131 3.77 -24.53 27.95
N HIS A 132 3.76 -23.56 28.87
CA HIS A 132 4.14 -23.83 30.24
C HIS A 132 3.10 -24.83 30.74
N PRO A 133 3.49 -26.04 31.17
CA PRO A 133 2.56 -26.94 31.81
C PRO A 133 2.03 -26.20 33.05
N ALA A 134 0.75 -25.83 33.02
CA ALA A 134 0.10 -25.31 34.20
C ALA A 134 0.14 -26.40 35.29
N PRO A 135 0.44 -26.05 36.55
CA PRO A 135 0.29 -26.99 37.66
C PRO A 135 -1.15 -27.51 37.66
N TYR A 136 -1.30 -28.82 37.67
CA TYR A 136 -2.59 -29.50 37.68
C TYR A 136 -3.37 -29.14 38.96
N GLY A 137 -4.34 -28.24 38.83
CA GLY A 137 -5.36 -27.96 39.85
C GLY A 137 -6.72 -28.50 39.39
N PRO A 138 -7.34 -29.45 40.11
CA PRO A 138 -8.65 -29.96 39.74
C PRO A 138 -9.73 -28.93 40.12
N GLY A 139 -10.46 -28.37 39.15
CA GLY A 139 -11.71 -27.66 39.47
C GLY A 139 -12.15 -26.45 38.64
N ALA A 140 -11.42 -26.01 37.61
CA ALA A 140 -11.90 -24.90 36.77
C ALA A 140 -12.46 -25.42 35.44
N GLY A 141 -13.76 -25.26 35.23
CA GLY A 141 -14.48 -25.69 34.02
C GLY A 141 -13.75 -25.27 32.74
N ARG A 142 -13.43 -26.26 31.90
CA ARG A 142 -12.85 -26.06 30.57
C ARG A 142 -13.87 -25.30 29.70
N ARG A 143 -13.79 -23.97 29.67
CA ARG A 143 -14.27 -23.21 28.52
C ARG A 143 -13.47 -23.72 27.31
N PRO A 144 -14.11 -24.19 26.23
CA PRO A 144 -13.36 -24.58 25.04
C PRO A 144 -12.53 -23.37 24.58
N PRO A 145 -11.26 -23.57 24.15
CA PRO A 145 -10.47 -22.47 23.65
C PRO A 145 -11.21 -21.87 22.46
N SER A 146 -11.78 -20.68 22.65
CA SER A 146 -12.30 -19.88 21.56
C SER A 146 -11.12 -19.61 20.64
N GLY A 147 -11.07 -20.35 19.51
CA GLY A 147 -10.00 -20.24 18.54
C GLY A 147 -9.79 -18.78 18.12
N PRO A 148 -8.57 -18.39 17.72
CA PRO A 148 -8.23 -17.01 17.47
C PRO A 148 -9.21 -16.40 16.45
N ARG A 149 -10.09 -15.52 16.92
CA ARG A 149 -11.02 -14.77 16.08
C ARG A 149 -10.18 -13.85 15.19
N ARG A 150 -9.99 -14.24 13.92
CA ARG A 150 -9.31 -13.39 12.94
C ARG A 150 -9.94 -12.01 12.91
N SER A 151 -9.14 -10.96 13.06
CA SER A 151 -9.61 -9.58 13.02
C SER A 151 -10.18 -9.25 11.63
N THR A 152 -11.08 -8.27 11.55
CA THR A 152 -11.67 -7.82 10.27
C THR A 152 -10.58 -7.45 9.27
N ALA A 153 -9.50 -6.80 9.73
CA ALA A 153 -8.33 -6.48 8.91
C ALA A 153 -7.66 -7.72 8.30
N GLN A 154 -7.53 -8.82 9.06
CA GLN A 154 -6.95 -10.07 8.54
C GLN A 154 -7.83 -10.73 7.47
N ARG A 155 -9.14 -10.48 7.47
CA ARG A 155 -10.07 -10.99 6.43
C ARG A 155 -10.14 -10.08 5.22
N VAL A 156 -10.15 -8.77 5.42
CA VAL A 156 -10.36 -7.76 4.37
C VAL A 156 -9.10 -7.50 3.55
N THR A 157 -7.92 -7.46 4.19
CA THR A 157 -6.64 -7.18 3.52
C THR A 157 -6.35 -8.12 2.34
N PRO A 158 -6.46 -9.47 2.45
CA PRO A 158 -6.21 -10.34 1.30
C PRO A 158 -7.23 -10.14 0.18
N LEU A 159 -8.49 -9.81 0.49
CA LEU A 159 -9.51 -9.49 -0.52
C LEU A 159 -9.15 -8.21 -1.27
N LEU A 160 -8.73 -7.16 -0.58
CA LEU A 160 -8.29 -5.91 -1.19
C LEU A 160 -7.01 -6.11 -2.05
N ALA A 161 -6.06 -6.91 -1.56
CA ALA A 161 -4.87 -7.30 -2.31
C ALA A 161 -5.23 -8.10 -3.58
N ALA A 162 -6.21 -9.00 -3.50
CA ALA A 162 -6.71 -9.73 -4.68
C ALA A 162 -7.40 -8.78 -5.69
N VAL A 163 -8.16 -7.78 -5.22
CA VAL A 163 -8.73 -6.74 -6.08
C VAL A 163 -7.62 -5.93 -6.77
N TYR A 164 -6.55 -5.58 -6.05
CA TYR A 164 -5.36 -4.94 -6.61
C TYR A 164 -4.75 -5.77 -7.75
N VAL A 165 -4.42 -7.04 -7.48
CA VAL A 165 -3.84 -7.95 -8.47
C VAL A 165 -4.77 -8.09 -9.68
N ARG A 166 -6.07 -8.33 -9.47
CA ARG A 166 -7.05 -8.45 -10.54
C ARG A 166 -7.15 -7.18 -11.40
N THR A 167 -7.06 -6.00 -10.78
CA THR A 167 -7.15 -4.71 -11.47
C THR A 167 -5.94 -4.48 -12.38
N ALA A 168 -4.75 -4.90 -11.95
CA ALA A 168 -3.52 -4.78 -12.73
C ALA A 168 -3.37 -5.90 -13.79
N ALA A 169 -3.74 -7.14 -13.42
CA ALA A 169 -3.34 -8.34 -14.17
C ALA A 169 -3.96 -8.44 -15.56
N ARG A 170 -5.26 -8.17 -15.69
CA ARG A 170 -5.96 -8.31 -16.98
C ARG A 170 -5.33 -7.44 -18.08
N PRO A 171 -5.17 -6.11 -17.91
CA PRO A 171 -4.61 -5.29 -18.97
C PRO A 171 -3.10 -5.54 -19.17
N LEU A 172 -2.34 -5.91 -18.12
CA LEU A 172 -0.94 -6.33 -18.27
C LEU A 172 -0.80 -7.62 -19.08
N LEU A 173 -1.66 -8.61 -18.86
CA LEU A 173 -1.67 -9.86 -19.62
C LEU A 173 -2.03 -9.63 -21.09
N HIS A 174 -3.02 -8.77 -21.36
CA HIS A 174 -3.36 -8.40 -22.74
C HIS A 174 -2.18 -7.71 -23.45
N ALA A 175 -1.49 -6.78 -22.79
CA ALA A 175 -0.32 -6.12 -23.36
C ALA A 175 0.87 -7.06 -23.54
N ALA A 176 1.06 -8.04 -22.64
CA ALA A 176 2.10 -9.05 -22.77
C ALA A 176 1.87 -9.97 -23.98
N LEU A 177 0.63 -10.47 -24.14
CA LEU A 177 0.27 -11.38 -25.21
C LEU A 177 0.14 -10.69 -26.57
N ASN A 178 -0.22 -9.41 -26.58
CA ASN A 178 -0.43 -8.62 -27.81
C ASN A 178 0.31 -7.27 -27.68
N PRO A 179 1.64 -7.25 -27.88
CA PRO A 179 2.43 -6.05 -27.71
C PRO A 179 1.99 -4.97 -28.71
N SER A 180 1.35 -3.91 -28.21
CA SER A 180 0.92 -2.76 -29.01
C SER A 180 0.82 -1.50 -28.12
N PRO A 181 1.08 -0.30 -28.65
CA PRO A 181 1.03 0.95 -27.86
C PRO A 181 -0.33 1.16 -27.16
N LEU A 182 -1.43 0.82 -27.83
CA LEU A 182 -2.78 0.96 -27.25
C LEU A 182 -3.03 0.02 -26.07
N LEU A 183 -2.50 -1.21 -26.12
CA LEU A 183 -2.65 -2.16 -25.03
C LEU A 183 -1.69 -1.85 -23.87
N THR A 184 -0.48 -1.36 -24.17
CA THR A 184 0.42 -0.80 -23.16
C THR A 184 -0.23 0.40 -22.44
N GLY A 185 -0.88 1.31 -23.20
CA GLY A 185 -1.75 2.38 -22.69
C GLY A 185 -2.80 1.90 -21.69
N ARG A 186 -3.52 0.83 -22.06
CA ARG A 186 -4.52 0.21 -21.18
C ARG A 186 -3.88 -0.47 -19.97
N ALA A 187 -2.68 -1.03 -20.09
CA ALA A 187 -1.92 -1.62 -19.00
C ALA A 187 -1.48 -0.57 -17.97
N VAL A 188 -0.96 0.56 -18.41
CA VAL A 188 -0.62 1.70 -17.54
C VAL A 188 -1.87 2.26 -16.86
N GLY A 189 -2.94 2.51 -17.64
CA GLY A 189 -4.23 2.92 -17.08
C GLY A 189 -4.81 1.92 -16.08
N GLY A 190 -4.56 0.62 -16.28
CA GLY A 190 -4.87 -0.45 -15.34
C GLY A 190 -4.06 -0.34 -14.05
N GLY A 191 -2.74 -0.14 -14.15
CA GLY A 191 -1.85 0.10 -13.02
C GLY A 191 -2.26 1.31 -12.18
N ILE A 192 -2.57 2.44 -12.82
CA ILE A 192 -3.07 3.65 -12.15
C ILE A 192 -4.33 3.34 -11.34
N ARG A 193 -5.28 2.59 -11.91
CA ARG A 193 -6.51 2.20 -11.20
C ARG A 193 -6.26 1.18 -10.09
N ALA A 194 -5.22 0.37 -10.20
CA ALA A 194 -4.83 -0.61 -9.19
C ALA A 194 -4.22 0.05 -7.94
N MET A 195 -3.74 1.29 -8.04
CA MET A 195 -3.21 2.03 -6.89
C MET A 195 -4.23 2.18 -5.75
N ILE A 196 -5.51 2.42 -6.06
CA ILE A 196 -6.55 2.63 -5.05
C ILE A 196 -6.80 1.37 -4.19
N PRO A 197 -7.07 0.18 -4.76
CA PRO A 197 -7.20 -1.03 -3.96
C PRO A 197 -5.89 -1.42 -3.24
N LEU A 198 -4.71 -1.10 -3.81
CA LEU A 198 -3.43 -1.28 -3.13
C LEU A 198 -3.33 -0.43 -1.86
N GLN A 199 -3.66 0.86 -1.96
CA GLN A 199 -3.68 1.77 -0.82
C GLN A 199 -4.71 1.33 0.23
N ALA A 200 -5.90 0.91 -0.20
CA ALA A 200 -6.92 0.36 0.69
C ALA A 200 -6.42 -0.90 1.44
N ALA A 201 -5.73 -1.80 0.76
CA ALA A 201 -5.12 -2.99 1.37
C ALA A 201 -4.06 -2.60 2.41
N LEU A 202 -3.17 -1.66 2.08
CA LEU A 202 -2.14 -1.16 3.00
C LEU A 202 -2.73 -0.47 4.23
N MET A 203 -3.81 0.29 4.08
CA MET A 203 -4.54 0.91 5.20
C MET A 203 -5.25 -0.12 6.08
N SER A 204 -5.89 -1.12 5.48
CA SER A 204 -6.46 -2.23 6.24
C SER A 204 -5.37 -2.98 7.01
N ARG A 205 -4.21 -3.21 6.39
CA ARG A 205 -3.06 -3.88 7.02
C ARG A 205 -2.47 -3.11 8.19
N SER A 206 -2.49 -1.77 8.16
CA SER A 206 -2.05 -0.91 9.26
C SER A 206 -3.13 -0.68 10.33
N GLY A 207 -4.29 -1.32 10.23
CA GLY A 207 -5.38 -1.23 11.20
C GLY A 207 -6.48 -0.21 10.87
N ALA A 208 -6.33 0.58 9.80
CA ALA A 208 -7.30 1.57 9.34
C ALA A 208 -8.27 0.99 8.30
N THR A 209 -8.89 -0.17 8.58
CA THR A 209 -9.75 -0.90 7.62
C THR A 209 -10.96 -0.08 7.16
N ALA A 210 -11.60 0.67 8.06
CA ALA A 210 -12.73 1.54 7.69
C ALA A 210 -12.32 2.62 6.68
N GLY A 211 -11.16 3.26 6.89
CA GLY A 211 -10.60 4.23 5.94
C GLY A 211 -10.25 3.61 4.60
N GLY A 212 -9.66 2.40 4.60
CA GLY A 212 -9.38 1.66 3.37
C GLY A 212 -10.65 1.31 2.56
N LEU A 213 -11.70 0.85 3.23
CA LEU A 213 -12.99 0.55 2.59
C LEU A 213 -13.68 1.83 2.08
N ALA A 214 -13.63 2.93 2.84
CA ALA A 214 -14.17 4.21 2.41
C ALA A 214 -13.49 4.70 1.13
N LEU A 215 -12.15 4.63 1.06
CA LEU A 215 -11.40 4.98 -0.16
C LEU A 215 -11.77 4.12 -1.36
N LEU A 216 -11.96 2.82 -1.17
CA LEU A 216 -12.41 1.95 -2.25
C LEU A 216 -13.84 2.30 -2.69
N GLY A 217 -14.71 2.65 -1.74
CA GLY A 217 -16.09 3.09 -1.99
C GLY A 217 -16.19 4.41 -2.78
N LEU A 218 -15.17 5.25 -2.73
CA LEU A 218 -15.08 6.51 -3.50
C LEU A 218 -14.76 6.30 -4.99
N VAL A 219 -14.23 5.13 -5.38
CA VAL A 219 -13.86 4.81 -6.79
C VAL A 219 -14.99 5.02 -7.82
N PRO A 220 -16.24 4.56 -7.60
CA PRO A 220 -17.32 4.82 -8.55
C PRO A 220 -17.63 6.33 -8.71
N LEU A 221 -17.45 7.12 -7.65
CA LEU A 221 -17.67 8.56 -7.68
C LEU A 221 -16.58 9.27 -8.50
N THR A 222 -15.31 8.92 -8.28
CA THR A 222 -14.20 9.48 -9.08
C THR A 222 -14.35 9.15 -10.56
N ARG A 223 -14.81 7.94 -10.91
CA ARG A 223 -15.12 7.57 -12.31
C ARG A 223 -16.27 8.36 -12.91
N ARG A 224 -17.33 8.63 -12.14
CA ARG A 224 -18.47 9.45 -12.60
C ARG A 224 -18.05 10.89 -12.84
N LEU A 225 -17.21 11.45 -11.98
CA LEU A 225 -16.71 12.83 -12.10
C LEU A 225 -15.72 12.96 -13.26
N ALA A 226 -14.76 12.04 -13.42
CA ALA A 226 -13.79 12.08 -14.51
C ALA A 226 -14.47 12.06 -15.91
N ARG A 227 -15.55 11.29 -16.06
CA ARG A 227 -16.35 11.27 -17.31
C ARG A 227 -17.08 12.58 -17.61
N LYS A 228 -17.27 13.47 -16.63
CA LYS A 228 -17.92 14.76 -16.82
C LYS A 228 -16.94 15.87 -17.22
N VAL A 229 -15.64 15.73 -16.88
CA VAL A 229 -14.62 16.75 -17.17
C VAL A 229 -13.85 16.44 -18.46
N SER A 230 -13.97 15.23 -18.98
CA SER A 230 -13.44 14.85 -20.30
C SER A 230 -14.56 14.44 -21.25
N PRO A 231 -15.26 15.39 -21.89
CA PRO A 231 -15.89 15.13 -23.16
C PRO A 231 -14.78 15.15 -24.23
N THR A 232 -14.47 13.97 -24.77
CA THR A 232 -13.55 13.71 -25.90
C THR A 232 -12.08 14.13 -25.73
#